data_AF-A0A6B3GBD2-F1
#
_entry.id   AF-A0A6B3GBD2-F1
#
_cell.length_a   1.000
_cell.length_b   1.000
_cell.length_c   1.000
_cell.angle_alpha   90.00
_cell.angle_beta   90.00
_cell.angle_gamma   90.00
#
_symmetry.space_group_name_H-M   'P 1'
#
loop_
_entity.id
_entity.type
_entity.pdbx_description
1 polymer ?
#
loop_
_entity_poly.entity_id
_entity_poly.type
_entity_poly.pdbx_seq_one_letter_code
_entity_poly.pdbx_strand_id
1 'polypeptide(L)'
;KVTDGDTDSRFLRADAVRILEPSKDRVEAPCPYAGPGMCGGCDWQHAKPGAQRRLKGEVIAEQLQRLAGLTPEEAGWDGTVMPADGDKLPAGEVPAWRTRVQYAIDADGRAGLRKHRSHDVQPIDHCLIAAPGVSELGVEKREWPQIAAVEAITATGSNDRQVILTPKPGGRLPLVELDKPVSVLRVDEKDGGVHRVHGR
;
A
#
# COMPACT_ATOMS: atom_id res chain seq x y z
N LYS A 1 16.08 -11.78 14.64
CA LYS A 1 16.82 -12.50 13.58
C LYS A 1 17.41 -11.46 12.65
N VAL A 2 18.73 -11.44 12.44
CA VAL A 2 19.35 -10.53 11.45
C VAL A 2 18.90 -10.94 10.05
N THR A 3 18.49 -9.97 9.25
CA THR A 3 17.93 -10.17 7.89
C THR A 3 18.78 -9.53 6.80
N ASP A 4 19.63 -8.57 7.13
CA ASP A 4 20.52 -7.89 6.19
C ASP A 4 21.75 -7.35 6.93
N GLY A 5 22.92 -7.44 6.29
CA GLY A 5 24.21 -7.05 6.82
C GLY A 5 25.00 -8.16 7.54
N ASP A 6 26.27 -7.86 7.78
CA ASP A 6 27.29 -8.70 8.41
C ASP A 6 28.09 -7.92 9.47
N THR A 7 29.17 -8.50 9.99
CA THR A 7 29.99 -7.90 11.06
C THR A 7 30.71 -6.62 10.65
N ASP A 8 30.93 -6.41 9.35
CA ASP A 8 31.65 -5.24 8.82
C ASP A 8 30.68 -4.14 8.35
N SER A 9 29.38 -4.43 8.40
CA SER A 9 28.32 -3.51 7.98
C SER A 9 28.13 -2.37 8.98
N ARG A 10 27.99 -1.13 8.47
CA ARG A 10 27.74 0.06 9.32
C ARG A 10 26.41 0.04 10.06
N PHE A 11 25.45 -0.75 9.59
CA PHE A 11 24.19 -1.01 10.27
C PHE A 11 23.67 -2.40 9.88
N LEU A 12 22.88 -3.00 10.77
CA LEU A 12 22.19 -4.27 10.55
C LEU A 12 20.69 -4.05 10.43
N ARG A 13 20.01 -4.93 9.69
CA ARG A 13 18.55 -5.03 9.74
C ARG A 13 18.16 -6.34 10.41
N ALA A 14 17.08 -6.32 11.17
CA ALA A 14 16.61 -7.50 11.88
C ALA A 14 15.11 -7.50 12.09
N ASP A 15 14.54 -8.70 12.10
CA ASP A 15 13.16 -8.95 12.51
C ASP A 15 13.11 -9.31 14.00
N ALA A 16 12.14 -8.74 14.71
CA ALA A 16 11.85 -9.12 16.08
C ALA A 16 11.25 -10.54 16.12
N VAL A 17 11.93 -11.47 16.80
CA VAL A 17 11.48 -12.88 16.93
C VAL A 17 10.61 -13.10 18.17
N ARG A 18 10.79 -12.24 19.18
CA ARG A 18 10.03 -12.24 20.42
C ARG A 18 10.00 -10.82 20.96
N ILE A 19 8.85 -10.41 21.46
CA ILE A 19 8.69 -9.14 22.16
C ILE A 19 8.74 -9.44 23.66
N LEU A 20 9.72 -8.85 24.35
CA LEU A 20 9.89 -9.04 25.79
C LEU A 20 8.99 -8.07 26.56
N GLU A 21 9.01 -6.80 26.15
CA GLU A 21 8.19 -5.74 26.72
C GLU A 21 7.60 -4.90 25.58
N PRO A 22 6.29 -4.95 25.34
CA PRO A 22 5.66 -4.12 24.32
C PRO A 22 5.54 -2.67 24.80
N SER A 23 5.83 -1.72 23.91
CA SER A 23 5.48 -0.31 24.14
C SER A 23 3.98 -0.15 24.38
N LYS A 24 3.60 0.82 25.22
CA LYS A 24 2.19 1.21 25.43
C LYS A 24 1.51 1.68 24.15
N ASP A 25 2.29 2.10 23.16
CA ASP A 25 1.81 2.53 21.84
C ASP A 25 1.65 1.37 20.85
N ARG A 26 2.07 0.16 21.21
CA ARG A 26 1.94 -1.03 20.35
C ARG A 26 0.51 -1.54 20.35
N VAL A 27 0.03 -1.93 19.18
CA VAL A 27 -1.23 -2.64 18.96
C VAL A 27 -0.98 -3.86 18.08
N GLU A 28 -1.88 -4.83 18.09
CA GLU A 28 -1.92 -5.85 17.06
C GLU A 28 -2.27 -5.18 15.73
N ALA A 29 -1.56 -5.55 14.66
CA ALA A 29 -1.82 -4.98 13.35
C ALA A 29 -3.16 -5.55 12.84
N PRO A 30 -4.15 -4.71 12.50
CA PRO A 30 -5.45 -5.20 12.05
C PRO A 30 -5.43 -5.88 10.67
N CYS A 31 -4.46 -5.54 9.81
CA CYS A 31 -4.29 -6.24 8.54
C CYS A 31 -3.58 -7.58 8.75
N PRO A 32 -4.17 -8.72 8.33
CA PRO A 32 -3.55 -10.03 8.49
C PRO A 32 -2.29 -10.21 7.64
N TYR A 33 -2.08 -9.35 6.64
CA TYR A 33 -0.89 -9.38 5.77
C TYR A 33 0.21 -8.41 6.24
N ALA A 34 0.02 -7.67 7.34
CA ALA A 34 1.01 -6.76 7.87
C ALA A 34 1.96 -7.48 8.82
N GLY A 35 3.24 -7.58 8.44
CA GLY A 35 4.28 -8.15 9.29
C GLY A 35 5.57 -8.51 8.55
N PRO A 36 6.57 -9.05 9.27
CA PRO A 36 7.87 -9.37 8.71
C PRO A 36 7.79 -10.34 7.53
N GLY A 37 8.40 -9.96 6.40
CA GLY A 37 8.40 -10.76 5.18
C GLY A 37 7.04 -10.86 4.46
N MET A 38 6.01 -10.16 4.94
CA MET A 38 4.68 -10.14 4.32
C MET A 38 4.49 -8.86 3.49
N CYS A 39 3.25 -8.43 3.25
CA CYS A 39 2.92 -7.28 2.41
C CYS A 39 3.72 -6.03 2.85
N GLY A 40 4.43 -5.42 1.91
CA GLY A 40 5.25 -4.23 2.15
C GLY A 40 4.49 -2.91 2.07
N GLY A 41 3.16 -2.93 2.09
CA GLY A 41 2.34 -1.74 1.82
C GLY A 41 2.11 -0.81 3.01
N CYS A 42 2.18 -1.31 4.25
CA CYS A 42 1.85 -0.54 5.45
C CYS A 42 2.85 -0.82 6.59
N ASP A 43 3.72 0.14 6.90
CA ASP A 43 4.79 -0.07 7.86
C ASP A 43 4.34 -0.02 9.32
N TRP A 44 3.34 0.82 9.65
CA TRP A 44 3.09 1.25 11.04
C TRP A 44 1.77 0.75 11.64
N GLN A 45 1.09 -0.22 11.03
CA GLN A 45 -0.19 -0.73 11.56
C GLN A 45 -0.11 -1.32 12.97
N HIS A 46 1.08 -1.67 13.44
CA HIS A 46 1.34 -2.15 14.80
C HIS A 46 1.55 -1.03 15.84
N ALA A 47 1.39 0.24 15.45
CA ALA A 47 1.46 1.41 16.32
C ALA A 47 0.11 2.13 16.36
N LYS A 48 -0.32 2.58 17.55
CA LYS A 48 -1.54 3.37 17.73
C LYS A 48 -1.54 4.60 16.79
N PRO A 49 -2.68 4.98 16.19
CA PRO A 49 -2.73 6.14 15.28
C PRO A 49 -2.17 7.44 15.87
N GLY A 50 -2.37 7.68 17.17
CA GLY A 50 -1.77 8.83 17.88
C GLY A 50 -0.24 8.78 17.92
N ALA A 51 0.33 7.61 18.17
CA ALA A 51 1.78 7.41 18.16
C ALA A 51 2.37 7.57 16.75
N GLN A 52 1.67 7.10 15.71
CA GLN A 52 2.07 7.33 14.32
C GLN A 52 2.18 8.83 14.01
N ARG A 53 1.18 9.63 14.41
CA ARG A 53 1.23 11.09 14.16
C ARG A 53 2.34 11.76 14.97
N ARG A 54 2.52 11.38 16.23
CA ARG A 54 3.63 11.88 17.07
C ARG A 54 5.00 11.58 16.46
N LEU A 55 5.25 10.34 16.03
CA LEU A 55 6.50 9.94 15.39
C LEU A 55 6.75 10.70 14.07
N LYS A 56 5.71 10.93 13.26
CA LYS A 56 5.81 11.79 12.07
C LYS A 56 6.18 13.23 12.44
N GLY A 57 5.59 13.76 13.52
CA GLY A 57 5.91 15.08 14.03
C GLY A 57 7.38 15.20 14.48
N GLU A 58 7.87 14.20 15.20
CA GLU A 58 9.28 14.11 15.63
C GLU A 58 10.24 14.12 14.45
N VAL A 59 9.93 13.38 13.37
CA VAL A 59 10.74 13.38 12.14
C VAL A 59 10.79 14.78 11.52
N ILE A 60 9.64 15.47 11.39
CA ILE A 60 9.59 16.81 10.80
C ILE A 60 10.38 17.80 11.67
N ALA A 61 10.19 17.78 13.00
CA ALA A 61 10.92 18.63 13.92
C ALA A 61 12.45 18.41 13.84
N GLU A 62 12.89 17.14 13.75
CA GLU A 62 14.29 16.80 13.54
C GLU A 62 14.82 17.36 12.22
N GLN A 63 14.07 17.26 11.12
CA GLN A 63 14.49 17.81 9.83
C GLN A 63 14.56 19.34 9.84
N LEU A 64 13.60 20.03 10.47
CA LEU A 64 13.64 21.49 10.64
C LEU A 64 14.90 21.90 11.40
N GLN A 65 15.21 21.23 12.50
CA GLN A 65 16.38 21.57 13.31
C GLN A 65 17.69 21.27 12.57
N ARG A 66 17.82 20.07 11.98
CA ARG A 66 19.10 19.61 11.41
C ARG A 66 19.42 20.19 10.04
N LEU A 67 18.40 20.42 9.21
CA LEU A 67 18.60 20.88 7.83
C LEU A 67 18.32 22.37 7.66
N ALA A 68 17.30 22.89 8.32
CA ALA A 68 16.92 24.30 8.20
C ALA A 68 17.49 25.17 9.34
N GLY A 69 17.98 24.58 10.43
CA GLY A 69 18.44 25.33 11.61
C GLY A 69 17.31 26.03 12.36
N LEU A 70 16.07 25.58 12.18
CA LEU A 70 14.87 26.18 12.78
C LEU A 70 14.26 25.23 13.81
N THR A 71 13.74 25.80 14.89
CA THR A 71 12.76 25.15 15.75
C THR A 71 11.38 25.09 15.05
N PRO A 72 10.48 24.16 15.44
CA PRO A 72 9.10 24.18 14.97
C PRO A 72 8.44 25.56 15.13
N GLU A 73 8.65 26.22 16.26
CA GLU A 73 8.05 27.52 16.58
C GLU A 73 8.55 28.63 15.64
N GLU A 74 9.87 28.67 15.36
CA GLU A 74 10.44 29.61 14.39
C GLU A 74 9.93 29.36 12.96
N ALA A 75 9.58 28.12 12.63
CA ALA A 75 8.93 27.76 11.38
C ALA A 75 7.41 28.02 11.37
N GLY A 76 6.84 28.54 12.47
CA GLY A 76 5.40 28.81 12.59
C GLY A 76 4.54 27.55 12.72
N TRP A 77 5.11 26.44 13.21
CA TRP A 77 4.42 25.17 13.39
C TRP A 77 4.47 24.73 14.86
N ASP A 78 3.35 24.23 15.38
CA ASP A 78 3.19 23.82 16.78
C ASP A 78 3.65 22.38 17.08
N GLY A 79 4.25 21.70 16.09
CA GLY A 79 4.66 20.31 16.20
C GLY A 79 3.53 19.28 16.00
N THR A 80 2.29 19.74 15.75
CA THR A 80 1.14 18.84 15.64
C THR A 80 0.98 18.31 14.21
N VAL A 81 0.88 16.97 14.09
CA VAL A 81 0.42 16.30 12.87
C VAL A 81 -1.04 15.90 13.04
N MET A 82 -1.90 16.42 12.17
CA MET A 82 -3.34 16.15 12.18
C MET A 82 -3.69 14.99 11.25
N PRO A 83 -4.70 14.16 11.59
CA PRO A 83 -5.30 13.26 10.61
C PRO A 83 -6.02 14.08 9.53
N ALA A 84 -6.15 13.53 8.33
CA ALA A 84 -7.06 14.09 7.34
C ALA A 84 -8.52 13.91 7.81
N ASP A 85 -9.44 14.67 7.20
CA ASP A 85 -10.86 14.55 7.50
C ASP A 85 -11.35 13.12 7.25
N GLY A 86 -11.95 12.51 8.27
CA GLY A 86 -12.41 11.11 8.22
C GLY A 86 -11.37 10.05 8.61
N ASP A 87 -10.07 10.40 8.72
CA ASP A 87 -9.00 9.44 9.02
C ASP A 87 -8.71 9.26 10.52
N LYS A 88 -9.45 9.98 11.38
CA LYS A 88 -9.32 9.84 12.84
C LYS A 88 -10.07 8.61 13.33
N LEU A 89 -9.39 7.47 13.30
CA LEU A 89 -9.93 6.18 13.75
C LEU A 89 -9.36 5.74 15.11
N PRO A 90 -10.08 4.89 15.86
CA PRO A 90 -9.56 4.28 17.08
C PRO A 90 -8.41 3.30 16.77
N ALA A 91 -7.73 2.87 17.84
CA ALA A 91 -6.69 1.85 17.73
C ALA A 91 -7.28 0.52 17.22
N GLY A 92 -6.60 -0.13 16.27
CA GLY A 92 -7.07 -1.38 15.65
C GLY A 92 -7.94 -1.17 14.40
N GLU A 93 -8.21 0.06 14.00
CA GLU A 93 -8.89 0.38 12.75
C GLU A 93 -7.94 1.06 11.74
N VAL A 94 -8.24 0.90 10.45
CA VAL A 94 -7.42 1.42 9.35
C VAL A 94 -8.32 2.21 8.39
N PRO A 95 -7.96 3.45 8.03
CA PRO A 95 -8.77 4.23 7.10
C PRO A 95 -8.61 3.69 5.67
N ALA A 96 -9.74 3.53 4.99
CA ALA A 96 -9.85 3.05 3.62
C ALA A 96 -9.76 4.22 2.61
N TRP A 97 -8.63 4.93 2.60
CA TRP A 97 -8.46 6.16 1.83
C TRP A 97 -7.86 5.95 0.42
N ARG A 98 -7.28 4.79 0.14
CA ARG A 98 -6.49 4.56 -1.07
C ARG A 98 -7.38 4.30 -2.28
N THR A 99 -7.55 5.33 -3.09
CA THR A 99 -8.38 5.31 -4.32
C THR A 99 -7.68 4.69 -5.53
N ARG A 100 -6.38 4.42 -5.46
CA ARG A 100 -5.58 3.79 -6.51
C ARG A 100 -4.70 2.68 -5.94
N VAL A 101 -4.94 1.45 -6.37
CA VAL A 101 -4.20 0.27 -5.95
C VAL A 101 -3.69 -0.46 -7.18
N GLN A 102 -2.38 -0.67 -7.25
CA GLN A 102 -1.75 -1.53 -8.24
C GLN A 102 -1.50 -2.90 -7.59
N TYR A 103 -2.25 -3.89 -8.03
CA TYR A 103 -2.05 -5.29 -7.67
C TYR A 103 -1.01 -5.90 -8.59
N ALA A 104 -0.01 -6.54 -8.01
CA ALA A 104 0.88 -7.43 -8.73
C ALA A 104 0.19 -8.80 -8.89
N ILE A 105 0.35 -9.42 -10.06
CA ILE A 105 -0.20 -10.75 -10.32
C ILE A 105 0.91 -11.79 -10.21
N ASP A 106 0.67 -12.85 -9.43
CA ASP A 106 1.66 -13.91 -9.24
C ASP A 106 1.74 -14.89 -10.44
N ALA A 107 2.49 -15.98 -10.27
CA ALA A 107 2.64 -17.00 -11.31
C ALA A 107 1.32 -17.73 -11.59
N ASP A 108 0.48 -17.89 -10.58
CA ASP A 108 -0.80 -18.60 -10.62
C ASP A 108 -1.96 -17.69 -11.09
N GLY A 109 -1.69 -16.40 -11.34
CA GLY A 109 -2.70 -15.44 -11.76
C GLY A 109 -3.46 -14.77 -10.60
N ARG A 110 -3.02 -14.93 -9.35
CA ARG A 110 -3.67 -14.33 -8.18
C ARG A 110 -3.18 -12.91 -7.98
N ALA A 111 -4.10 -12.01 -7.62
CA ALA A 111 -3.78 -10.64 -7.28
C ALA A 111 -3.19 -10.55 -5.88
N GLY A 112 -2.18 -9.69 -5.74
CA GLY A 112 -1.49 -9.48 -4.48
C GLY A 112 -0.74 -8.16 -4.44
N LEU A 113 0.00 -7.95 -3.35
CA LEU A 113 0.91 -6.82 -3.17
C LEU A 113 2.33 -7.34 -3.02
N ARG A 114 3.33 -6.52 -3.38
CA ARG A 114 4.73 -6.93 -3.22
C ARG A 114 5.07 -7.08 -1.74
N LYS A 115 5.79 -8.14 -1.41
CA LYS A 115 6.36 -8.33 -0.07
C LYS A 115 7.39 -7.25 0.22
N HIS A 116 7.57 -6.92 1.50
CA HIS A 116 8.52 -5.89 1.93
C HIS A 116 9.93 -6.18 1.39
N ARG A 117 10.51 -5.22 0.65
CA ARG A 117 11.83 -5.32 0.00
C ARG A 117 12.00 -6.55 -0.91
N SER A 118 10.93 -7.03 -1.52
CA SER A 118 10.98 -8.16 -2.46
C SER A 118 10.16 -7.89 -3.72
N HIS A 119 10.48 -8.63 -4.78
CA HIS A 119 9.64 -8.73 -5.97
C HIS A 119 8.62 -9.87 -5.84
N ASP A 120 8.64 -10.63 -4.75
CA ASP A 120 7.64 -11.66 -4.52
C ASP A 120 6.27 -11.06 -4.23
N VAL A 121 5.23 -11.72 -4.76
CA VAL A 121 3.84 -11.33 -4.52
C VAL A 121 3.35 -12.01 -3.25
N GLN A 122 2.69 -11.24 -2.39
CA GLN A 122 1.83 -11.72 -1.31
C GLN A 122 0.39 -11.66 -1.84
N PRO A 123 -0.21 -12.82 -2.21
CA PRO A 123 -1.64 -12.85 -2.49
C PRO A 123 -2.42 -12.35 -1.27
N ILE A 124 -3.45 -11.54 -1.53
CA ILE A 124 -4.32 -10.97 -0.50
C ILE A 124 -5.77 -11.09 -0.94
N ASP A 125 -6.67 -11.23 0.02
CA ASP A 125 -8.12 -11.27 -0.22
C ASP A 125 -8.72 -9.86 -0.21
N HIS A 126 -8.10 -8.95 0.55
CA HIS A 126 -8.54 -7.56 0.68
C HIS A 126 -7.42 -6.68 1.25
N CYS A 127 -7.26 -5.48 0.68
CA CYS A 127 -6.37 -4.45 1.22
C CYS A 127 -7.14 -3.46 2.11
N LEU A 128 -6.90 -3.45 3.43
CA LEU A 128 -7.66 -2.59 4.37
C LEU A 128 -7.59 -1.08 4.10
N ILE A 129 -6.54 -0.61 3.42
CA ILE A 129 -6.43 0.81 3.06
C ILE A 129 -7.12 1.12 1.73
N ALA A 130 -7.54 0.13 0.94
CA ALA A 130 -8.20 0.35 -0.34
C ALA A 130 -9.60 0.93 -0.12
N ALA A 131 -9.90 2.02 -0.82
CA ALA A 131 -11.21 2.65 -0.77
C ALA A 131 -12.31 1.66 -1.19
N PRO A 132 -13.56 1.82 -0.69
CA PRO A 132 -14.66 0.93 -1.04
C PRO A 132 -14.85 0.78 -2.56
N GLY A 133 -14.77 1.88 -3.31
CA GLY A 133 -14.89 1.85 -4.78
C GLY A 133 -13.82 1.03 -5.49
N VAL A 134 -12.63 0.86 -4.90
CA VAL A 134 -11.58 -0.06 -5.39
C VAL A 134 -11.94 -1.51 -5.03
N SER A 135 -12.27 -1.76 -3.75
CA SER A 135 -12.59 -3.10 -3.26
C SER A 135 -13.81 -3.72 -3.96
N GLU A 136 -14.78 -2.88 -4.31
CA GLU A 136 -15.97 -3.25 -5.06
C GLU A 136 -15.69 -3.72 -6.50
N LEU A 137 -14.50 -3.46 -7.06
CA LEU A 137 -14.13 -4.00 -8.39
C LEU A 137 -13.82 -5.50 -8.33
N GLY A 138 -13.56 -6.06 -7.14
CA GLY A 138 -13.35 -7.50 -6.95
C GLY A 138 -12.06 -8.03 -7.59
N VAL A 139 -11.03 -7.20 -7.71
CA VAL A 139 -9.75 -7.59 -8.35
C VAL A 139 -9.09 -8.78 -7.63
N GLU A 140 -9.13 -8.79 -6.30
CA GLU A 140 -8.56 -9.86 -5.46
C GLU A 140 -9.27 -11.21 -5.61
N LYS A 141 -10.54 -11.20 -6.03
CA LYS A 141 -11.39 -12.40 -6.11
C LYS A 141 -11.30 -13.11 -7.47
N ARG A 142 -10.44 -12.62 -8.36
CA ARG A 142 -10.37 -13.04 -9.76
C ARG A 142 -8.98 -13.57 -10.10
N GLU A 143 -8.96 -14.45 -11.08
CA GLU A 143 -7.73 -14.92 -11.71
C GLU A 143 -7.40 -14.05 -12.93
N TRP A 144 -6.12 -13.75 -13.07
CA TRP A 144 -5.58 -12.83 -14.07
C TRP A 144 -4.53 -13.54 -14.93
N PRO A 145 -4.93 -14.52 -15.77
CA PRO A 145 -3.98 -15.24 -16.60
C PRO A 145 -3.29 -14.27 -17.56
N GLN A 146 -1.97 -14.45 -17.73
CA GLN A 146 -1.13 -13.63 -18.62
C GLN A 146 -1.08 -12.13 -18.29
N ILE A 147 -1.57 -11.69 -17.13
CA ILE A 147 -1.45 -10.30 -16.67
C ILE A 147 -0.33 -10.21 -15.64
N ALA A 148 0.47 -9.15 -15.71
CA ALA A 148 1.55 -8.85 -14.77
C ALA A 148 1.09 -7.93 -13.63
N ALA A 149 0.20 -6.98 -13.93
CA ALA A 149 -0.37 -6.08 -12.94
C ALA A 149 -1.78 -5.62 -13.34
N VAL A 150 -2.61 -5.37 -12.32
CA VAL A 150 -3.93 -4.76 -12.43
C VAL A 150 -3.95 -3.53 -11.56
N GLU A 151 -4.17 -2.37 -12.17
CA GLU A 151 -4.32 -1.14 -11.44
C GLU A 151 -5.79 -0.74 -11.37
N ALA A 152 -6.34 -0.69 -10.16
CA ALA A 152 -7.71 -0.33 -9.87
C ALA A 152 -7.80 1.08 -9.30
N ILE A 153 -8.67 1.90 -9.90
CA ILE A 153 -8.82 3.32 -9.62
C ILE A 153 -10.31 3.63 -9.43
N THR A 154 -10.63 4.40 -8.39
CA THR A 154 -11.97 4.97 -8.18
C THR A 154 -11.87 6.47 -7.96
N ALA A 155 -12.85 7.23 -8.43
CA ALA A 155 -12.98 8.64 -8.11
C ALA A 155 -13.68 8.83 -6.75
N THR A 156 -13.31 9.89 -6.03
CA THR A 156 -14.05 10.35 -4.85
C THR A 156 -15.19 11.26 -5.30
N GLY A 157 -16.41 11.03 -4.79
CA GLY A 157 -17.57 11.89 -5.07
C GLY A 157 -18.33 11.55 -6.36
N SER A 158 -17.90 10.54 -7.12
CA SER A 158 -18.66 9.95 -8.23
C SER A 158 -18.59 8.42 -8.18
N ASN A 159 -19.26 7.76 -9.13
CA ASN A 159 -19.17 6.31 -9.32
C ASN A 159 -18.14 5.92 -10.40
N ASP A 160 -17.29 6.86 -10.83
CA ASP A 160 -16.33 6.60 -11.89
C ASP A 160 -15.23 5.67 -11.41
N ARG A 161 -14.98 4.63 -12.21
CA ARG A 161 -13.98 3.60 -11.95
C ARG A 161 -13.17 3.34 -13.21
N GLN A 162 -11.88 3.06 -13.02
CA GLN A 162 -10.96 2.71 -14.10
C GLN A 162 -10.10 1.52 -13.67
N VAL A 163 -9.86 0.60 -14.61
CA VAL A 163 -8.88 -0.46 -14.46
C VAL A 163 -7.87 -0.40 -15.60
N ILE A 164 -6.59 -0.46 -15.27
CA ILE A 164 -5.49 -0.53 -16.23
C ILE A 164 -4.82 -1.89 -16.10
N LEU A 165 -4.79 -2.64 -17.21
CA LEU A 165 -4.22 -3.97 -17.28
C LEU A 165 -2.84 -3.91 -17.92
N THR A 166 -1.85 -4.49 -17.24
CA THR A 166 -0.50 -4.66 -17.78
C THR A 166 -0.27 -6.13 -18.11
N PRO A 167 -0.24 -6.54 -19.39
CA PRO A 167 0.04 -7.93 -19.76
C PRO A 167 1.45 -8.37 -19.36
N LYS A 168 1.65 -9.68 -19.15
CA LYS A 168 2.98 -10.31 -19.19
C LYS A 168 3.53 -10.21 -20.62
N PRO A 169 4.86 -10.27 -20.83
CA PRO A 169 5.43 -10.26 -22.18
C PRO A 169 4.81 -11.33 -23.08
N GLY A 170 4.34 -10.95 -24.28
CA GLY A 170 3.61 -11.83 -25.20
C GLY A 170 2.20 -12.25 -24.75
N GLY A 171 1.74 -11.75 -23.61
CA GLY A 171 0.45 -12.07 -23.00
C GLY A 171 -0.72 -11.41 -23.72
N ARG A 172 -1.83 -12.14 -23.82
CA ARG A 172 -3.09 -11.58 -24.35
C ARG A 172 -3.95 -11.05 -23.21
N LEU A 173 -4.73 -10.01 -23.51
CA LEU A 173 -5.75 -9.54 -22.56
C LEU A 173 -6.86 -10.57 -22.41
N PRO A 174 -7.24 -10.93 -21.17
CA PRO A 174 -8.46 -11.69 -20.93
C PRO A 174 -9.69 -10.84 -21.23
N LEU A 175 -10.84 -11.49 -21.39
CA LEU A 175 -12.13 -10.81 -21.26
C LEU A 175 -12.25 -10.36 -19.80
N VAL A 176 -12.44 -9.07 -19.58
CA VAL A 176 -12.53 -8.50 -18.23
C VAL A 176 -13.96 -8.03 -17.98
N GLU A 177 -14.70 -8.85 -17.25
CA GLU A 177 -15.95 -8.45 -16.60
C GLU A 177 -15.61 -8.22 -15.13
N LEU A 178 -15.88 -7.02 -14.59
CA LEU A 178 -15.70 -6.74 -13.16
C LEU A 178 -17.06 -6.56 -12.48
N ASP A 179 -17.05 -6.59 -11.15
CA ASP A 179 -18.26 -6.57 -10.31
C ASP A 179 -19.03 -5.24 -10.42
N LYS A 180 -18.39 -4.20 -10.98
CA LYS A 180 -18.97 -2.87 -11.21
C LYS A 180 -18.65 -2.36 -12.62
N PRO A 181 -19.51 -1.50 -13.18
CA PRO A 181 -19.20 -0.76 -14.40
C PRO A 181 -17.87 -0.01 -14.26
N VAL A 182 -17.00 -0.16 -15.25
CA VAL A 182 -15.61 0.29 -15.19
C VAL A 182 -15.07 0.59 -16.58
N SER A 183 -14.23 1.61 -16.70
CA SER A 183 -13.45 1.83 -17.91
C SER A 183 -12.21 0.96 -17.90
N VAL A 184 -12.08 0.04 -18.86
CA VAL A 184 -10.92 -0.87 -18.95
C VAL A 184 -9.91 -0.33 -19.97
N LEU A 185 -8.67 -0.17 -19.54
CA LEU A 185 -7.54 0.23 -20.36
C LEU A 185 -6.45 -0.83 -20.29
N ARG A 186 -5.57 -0.82 -21.28
CA ARG A 186 -4.40 -1.71 -21.36
C ARG A 186 -3.12 -0.92 -21.58
N VAL A 187 -2.03 -1.39 -21.01
CA VAL A 187 -0.67 -0.97 -21.37
C VAL A 187 -0.23 -1.77 -22.58
N ASP A 188 0.23 -1.10 -23.65
CA ASP A 188 0.83 -1.73 -24.81
C ASP A 188 2.28 -2.13 -24.51
N GLU A 189 2.66 -3.34 -24.92
CA GLU A 189 3.97 -3.91 -24.64
C GLU A 189 5.10 -3.20 -25.39
N LYS A 190 4.83 -2.65 -26.58
CA LYS A 190 5.88 -2.11 -27.46
C LYS A 190 6.31 -0.70 -27.08
N ASP A 191 5.35 0.15 -26.74
CA ASP A 191 5.59 1.57 -26.49
C ASP A 191 5.21 2.02 -25.07
N GLY A 192 4.62 1.14 -24.26
CA GLY A 192 4.13 1.47 -22.91
C GLY A 192 2.88 2.37 -22.91
N GLY A 193 2.29 2.61 -24.08
CA GLY A 193 1.11 3.46 -24.26
C GLY A 193 -0.13 2.86 -23.59
N VAL A 194 -1.04 3.72 -23.11
CA VAL A 194 -2.27 3.28 -22.46
C VAL A 194 -3.46 3.45 -23.42
N HIS A 195 -4.13 2.35 -23.74
CA HIS A 195 -5.23 2.33 -24.71
C HIS A 195 -6.52 1.82 -24.11
N ARG A 196 -7.65 2.44 -24.46
CA ARG A 196 -8.98 1.96 -24.05
C ARG A 196 -9.31 0.64 -24.73
N VAL A 197 -9.71 -0.34 -23.93
CA VAL A 197 -10.25 -1.61 -24.43
C VAL A 197 -11.72 -1.36 -24.77
N HIS A 198 -12.05 -1.45 -26.06
CA HIS A 198 -13.43 -1.41 -26.52
C HIS A 198 -13.97 -2.84 -26.52
N GLY A 199 -15.12 -3.06 -25.88
CA GLY A 199 -15.71 -4.38 -25.70
C GLY A 199 -15.95 -5.12 -27.02
N ARG A 200 -15.81 -6.45 -26.97
CA ARG A 200 -16.36 -7.41 -27.92
C ARG A 200 -17.51 -8.13 -27.22
#